data_AF-A0A1X2H6S2-F1
#
_entry.id   AF-A0A1X2H6S2-F1
#
_cell.length_a   1.000
_cell.length_b   1.000
_cell.length_c   1.000
_cell.angle_alpha   90.00
_cell.angle_beta   90.00
_cell.angle_gamma   90.00
#
_symmetry.space_group_name_H-M   'P 1'
#
loop_
_entity.id
_entity.type
_entity.pdbx_description
1 polymer ?
#
loop_
_entity_poly.entity_id
_entity_poly.type
_entity_poly.pdbx_seq_one_letter_code
_entity_poly.pdbx_strand_id
1 'polypeptide(L)'
;MVGLLLNVARRQVKAPQKNVWLATRTLRSNSHGPVNRIQNLTPYFDADRFAQLLEREGFSASQAKAVINALDDVVDESTSNVTSDLVSKADQEQTINQYKEDFDRLKSDIQQMERRDVEDVKTANERLKTEIEKLRKTLHEEIVRSSAGVRLDLNLEKGRIRDETIEQHDRLRKTDSKIENEILALKRQMEGIKLQILQYMIGTITGAGTLVLAYIHFFS
;
A
#
# COMPACT_ATOMS: atom_id res chain seq x y z
N MET A 1 30.20 -37.65 11.48
CA MET A 1 30.92 -36.39 11.72
C MET A 1 30.27 -35.31 10.89
N VAL A 2 29.70 -34.31 11.57
CA VAL A 2 29.50 -32.91 11.15
C VAL A 2 28.61 -32.71 9.89
N GLY A 3 27.38 -32.20 9.95
CA GLY A 3 26.81 -31.21 10.85
C GLY A 3 26.64 -29.88 10.11
N LEU A 4 25.40 -29.52 9.76
CA LEU A 4 24.78 -28.18 9.82
C LEU A 4 23.58 -28.15 8.83
N LEU A 5 22.34 -28.06 9.36
CA LEU A 5 21.49 -26.86 9.34
C LEU A 5 21.12 -26.42 7.90
N LEU A 6 19.86 -26.35 7.45
CA LEU A 6 18.77 -25.65 8.09
C LEU A 6 17.42 -26.24 7.66
N ASN A 7 16.67 -26.63 8.67
CA ASN A 7 15.24 -26.89 8.67
C ASN A 7 14.54 -25.53 8.57
N VAL A 8 14.05 -25.13 7.39
CA VAL A 8 13.20 -23.93 7.27
C VAL A 8 11.79 -24.32 7.72
N ALA A 9 11.64 -24.22 9.04
CA ALA A 9 10.40 -24.35 9.76
C ALA A 9 9.33 -23.45 9.12
N ARG A 10 8.25 -24.11 8.76
CA ARG A 10 6.94 -23.57 8.44
C ARG A 10 6.52 -22.63 9.59
N ARG A 11 6.83 -21.33 9.49
CA ARG A 11 6.30 -20.30 10.40
C ARG A 11 4.82 -20.12 10.10
N GLN A 12 4.02 -21.00 10.70
CA GLN A 12 2.64 -20.69 11.05
C GLN A 12 2.71 -19.52 12.04
N VAL A 13 2.54 -18.29 11.53
CA VAL A 13 2.26 -17.13 12.37
C VAL A 13 0.89 -17.36 12.96
N LYS A 14 0.85 -18.02 14.12
CA LYS A 14 -0.35 -18.15 14.94
C LYS A 14 -0.67 -16.73 15.42
N ALA A 15 -1.61 -16.07 14.73
CA ALA A 15 -2.17 -14.81 15.17
C ALA A 15 -2.63 -14.98 16.62
N PRO A 16 -2.33 -14.03 17.53
CA PRO A 16 -2.93 -14.06 18.85
C PRO A 16 -4.44 -13.91 18.65
N GLN A 17 -5.19 -14.96 18.95
CA GLN A 17 -6.61 -14.90 19.24
C GLN A 17 -6.79 -13.96 20.42
N LYS A 18 -6.85 -12.65 20.14
CA LYS A 18 -7.40 -11.66 21.05
C LYS A 18 -8.90 -11.86 21.00
N ASN A 19 -9.37 -12.85 21.76
CA ASN A 19 -10.75 -12.96 22.18
C ASN A 19 -11.00 -11.82 23.16
N VAL A 20 -11.05 -10.59 22.63
CA VAL A 20 -11.73 -9.50 23.32
C VAL A 20 -13.20 -9.85 23.18
N TRP A 21 -13.68 -10.64 24.14
CA TRP A 21 -15.07 -10.58 24.51
C TRP A 21 -15.33 -9.13 24.90
N LEU A 22 -15.75 -8.31 23.94
CA LEU A 22 -16.59 -7.17 24.22
C LEU A 22 -17.92 -7.76 24.69
N ALA A 23 -17.92 -8.30 25.90
CA ALA A 23 -19.13 -8.49 26.66
C ALA A 23 -19.70 -7.08 26.79
N THR A 24 -20.63 -6.74 25.91
CA THR A 24 -21.50 -5.59 26.06
C THR A 24 -22.23 -5.83 27.37
N ARG A 25 -21.65 -5.35 28.46
CA ARG A 25 -22.29 -5.35 29.77
C ARG A 25 -23.42 -4.37 29.61
N THR A 26 -24.59 -4.88 29.20
CA THR A 26 -25.84 -4.16 29.31
C THR A 26 -25.99 -3.88 30.80
N LEU A 27 -25.56 -2.70 31.23
CA LEU A 27 -25.96 -2.12 32.49
C LEU A 27 -27.45 -1.83 32.34
N ARG A 28 -28.25 -2.87 32.49
CA ARG A 28 -29.66 -2.74 32.84
C ARG A 28 -29.65 -2.21 34.26
N SER A 29 -29.48 -0.89 34.39
CA SER A 29 -29.80 -0.17 35.62
C SER A 29 -31.32 -0.23 35.76
N ASN A 30 -31.80 -1.36 36.26
CA ASN A 30 -33.17 -1.50 36.76
C ASN A 30 -33.20 -0.84 38.14
N SER A 31 -33.00 0.49 38.19
CA SER A 31 -33.21 1.29 39.39
C SER A 31 -34.57 1.99 39.30
N HIS A 32 -35.63 1.19 39.19
CA HIS A 32 -36.97 1.62 39.59
C HIS A 32 -37.08 1.34 41.08
N GLY A 33 -36.41 2.16 41.90
CA GLY A 33 -36.86 2.32 43.28
C GLY A 33 -38.28 2.90 43.25
N PRO A 34 -39.17 2.54 44.19
CA PRO A 34 -40.48 3.16 44.24
C PRO A 34 -40.25 4.66 44.46
N VAL A 35 -40.56 5.46 43.43
CA VAL A 35 -40.67 6.91 43.58
C VAL A 35 -41.72 7.08 44.66
N ASN A 36 -41.29 7.52 45.85
CA ASN A 36 -42.18 7.81 46.95
C ASN A 36 -43.32 8.64 46.40
N ARG A 37 -44.51 8.04 46.39
CA ARG A 37 -45.74 8.73 46.08
C ARG A 37 -45.86 9.78 47.17
N ILE A 38 -45.42 11.00 46.88
CA ILE A 38 -45.91 12.19 47.57
C ILE A 38 -47.38 12.20 47.19
N GLN A 39 -48.17 11.44 47.95
CA GLN A 39 -49.60 11.63 48.00
C GLN A 39 -49.75 13.10 48.32
N ASN A 40 -50.55 13.81 47.54
CA ASN A 40 -50.97 15.17 47.83
C ASN A 40 -51.67 15.17 49.19
N LEU A 41 -50.90 15.19 50.27
CA LEU A 41 -51.33 15.74 51.53
C LEU A 41 -51.15 17.24 51.34
N THR A 42 -52.09 17.86 50.64
CA THR A 42 -52.35 19.28 50.90
C THR A 42 -52.54 19.37 52.41
N PRO A 43 -51.66 20.07 53.15
CA PRO A 43 -51.84 20.25 54.58
C PRO A 43 -53.13 21.06 54.72
N TYR A 44 -54.22 20.40 55.11
CA TYR A 44 -55.47 21.08 55.37
C TYR A 44 -55.26 22.00 56.57
N PHE A 45 -55.14 23.31 56.33
CA PHE A 45 -54.98 24.29 57.38
C PHE A 45 -56.31 24.44 58.13
N ASP A 46 -56.35 23.96 59.37
CA ASP A 46 -57.53 24.05 60.24
C ASP A 46 -57.63 25.46 60.84
N ALA A 47 -58.25 26.36 60.08
CA ALA A 47 -58.43 27.76 60.43
C ALA A 47 -59.23 27.96 61.73
N ASP A 48 -60.23 27.11 61.99
CA ASP A 48 -61.11 27.23 63.15
C ASP A 48 -60.37 26.88 64.44
N ARG A 49 -59.54 25.82 64.41
CA ARG A 49 -58.70 25.46 65.55
C ARG A 49 -57.62 26.51 65.82
N PHE A 50 -57.04 27.09 64.77
CA PHE A 50 -56.04 28.15 64.91
C PHE A 50 -56.66 29.45 65.46
N ALA A 51 -57.88 29.78 65.05
CA ALA A 51 -58.63 30.92 65.58
C ALA A 51 -58.89 30.79 67.09
N GLN A 52 -59.37 29.62 67.55
CA GLN A 52 -59.62 29.36 68.96
C GLN A 52 -58.35 29.45 69.82
N LEU A 53 -57.21 29.05 69.28
CA LEU A 53 -55.91 29.19 69.97
C LEU A 53 -55.51 30.66 70.10
N LEU A 54 -55.64 31.45 69.04
CA LEU A 54 -55.34 32.88 69.07
C LEU A 54 -56.25 33.62 70.06
N GLU A 55 -57.55 33.30 70.07
CA GLU A 55 -58.50 33.89 71.02
C GLU A 55 -58.15 33.55 72.47
N ARG A 56 -57.67 32.32 72.74
CA ARG A 56 -57.23 31.91 74.08
C ARG A 56 -55.96 32.64 74.54
N GLU A 57 -55.08 33.01 73.61
CA GLU A 57 -53.86 33.78 73.87
C GLU A 57 -54.10 35.30 73.92
N GLY A 58 -55.38 35.74 73.91
CA GLY A 58 -55.77 37.13 74.17
C GLY A 58 -56.06 37.98 72.93
N PHE A 59 -56.15 37.37 71.74
CA PHE A 59 -56.56 38.07 70.52
C PHE A 59 -58.09 38.19 70.43
N SER A 60 -58.60 39.28 69.84
CA SER A 60 -60.01 39.32 69.46
C SER A 60 -60.30 38.41 68.27
N ALA A 61 -61.55 37.99 68.10
CA ALA A 61 -61.98 37.19 66.94
C ALA A 61 -61.62 37.84 65.58
N SER A 62 -61.67 39.18 65.51
CA SER A 62 -61.28 39.92 64.29
C SER A 62 -59.76 39.92 64.06
N GLN A 63 -58.96 39.99 65.12
CA GLN A 63 -57.51 39.91 65.03
C GLN A 63 -57.05 38.48 64.69
N ALA A 64 -57.65 37.46 65.30
CA ALA A 64 -57.38 36.06 64.99
C ALA A 64 -57.65 35.75 63.51
N LYS A 65 -58.77 36.25 62.97
CA LYS A 65 -59.13 36.13 61.56
C LYS A 65 -58.15 36.86 60.63
N ALA A 66 -57.68 38.04 61.02
CA ALA A 66 -56.69 38.78 60.23
C ALA A 66 -55.34 38.05 60.14
N VAL A 67 -54.90 37.44 61.24
CA VAL A 67 -53.67 36.63 61.26
C VAL A 67 -53.81 35.36 60.41
N ILE A 68 -54.97 34.70 60.46
CA ILE A 68 -55.26 33.53 59.61
C ILE A 68 -55.17 33.89 58.13
N ASN A 69 -55.83 34.97 57.71
CA ASN A 69 -55.83 35.38 56.31
C ASN A 69 -54.41 35.72 55.82
N ALA A 70 -53.61 36.43 56.63
CA ALA A 70 -52.23 36.73 56.27
C ALA A 70 -51.35 35.47 56.17
N LEU A 71 -51.64 34.44 56.98
CA LEU A 71 -50.93 33.16 56.91
C LEU A 71 -51.35 32.34 55.68
N ASP A 72 -52.63 32.38 55.32
CA ASP A 72 -53.16 31.75 54.10
C ASP A 72 -52.47 32.33 52.85
N ASP A 73 -52.37 33.66 52.76
CA ASP A 73 -51.67 34.36 51.68
C ASP A 73 -50.19 33.94 51.57
N VAL A 74 -49.47 33.84 52.69
CA VAL A 74 -48.04 33.44 52.71
C VAL A 74 -47.87 31.96 52.38
N VAL A 75 -48.79 31.10 52.81
CA VAL A 75 -48.77 29.66 52.51
C VAL A 75 -49.07 29.42 51.03
N ASP A 76 -50.02 30.15 50.45
CA ASP A 76 -50.34 30.10 49.03
C ASP A 76 -49.17 30.61 48.17
N GLU A 77 -48.56 31.73 48.55
CA GLU A 77 -47.37 32.27 47.88
C GLU A 77 -46.19 31.28 47.96
N SER A 78 -45.93 30.72 49.15
CA SER A 78 -44.87 29.72 49.36
C SER A 78 -45.12 28.43 48.57
N THR A 79 -46.36 27.94 48.56
CA THR A 79 -46.73 26.74 47.81
C THR A 79 -46.60 26.97 46.31
N SER A 80 -47.04 28.12 45.81
CA SER A 80 -46.86 28.52 44.41
C SER A 80 -45.38 28.62 44.03
N ASN A 81 -44.56 29.27 44.85
CA ASN A 81 -43.13 29.43 44.60
C ASN A 81 -42.34 28.11 44.69
N VAL A 82 -42.71 27.19 45.59
CA VAL A 82 -42.08 25.87 45.68
C VAL A 82 -42.52 24.96 44.53
N THR A 83 -43.77 25.10 44.05
CA THR A 83 -44.30 24.28 42.96
C THR A 83 -43.98 24.82 41.56
N SER A 84 -43.59 26.09 41.41
CA SER A 84 -43.26 26.69 40.11
C SER A 84 -42.09 25.99 39.41
N ASP A 85 -41.12 25.52 40.19
CA ASP A 85 -39.91 24.85 39.69
C ASP A 85 -40.08 23.32 39.62
N LEU A 86 -41.20 22.79 40.11
CA LEU A 86 -41.49 21.35 40.05
C LEU A 86 -42.06 20.99 38.68
N VAL A 87 -41.47 19.99 38.06
CA VAL A 87 -41.97 19.41 36.81
C VAL A 87 -43.02 18.36 37.12
N SER A 88 -44.12 18.37 36.35
CA SER A 88 -45.16 17.36 36.49
C SER A 88 -44.63 15.96 36.14
N LYS A 89 -45.20 14.91 36.74
CA LYS A 89 -44.80 13.54 36.40
C LYS A 89 -45.08 13.19 34.93
N ALA A 90 -46.11 13.79 34.34
CA ALA A 90 -46.45 13.60 32.94
C ALA A 90 -45.37 14.19 32.01
N ASP A 91 -44.91 15.41 32.29
CA ASP A 91 -43.85 16.06 31.49
C ASP A 91 -42.51 15.33 31.63
N GLN A 92 -42.21 14.85 32.85
CA GLN A 92 -41.03 14.02 33.10
C GLN A 92 -41.08 12.72 32.29
N GLU A 93 -42.22 12.03 32.28
CA GLU A 93 -42.40 10.79 31.53
C GLU A 93 -42.34 11.00 30.01
N GLN A 94 -42.94 12.09 29.52
CA GLN A 94 -42.84 12.48 28.11
C GLN A 94 -41.38 12.72 27.69
N THR A 95 -40.62 13.47 28.48
CA THR A 95 -39.20 13.75 28.21
C THR A 95 -38.38 12.46 28.21
N ILE A 96 -38.63 11.56 29.16
CA ILE A 96 -37.97 10.25 29.20
C ILE A 96 -38.30 9.42 27.96
N ASN A 97 -39.54 9.43 27.49
CA ASN A 97 -39.95 8.69 26.30
C ASN A 97 -39.31 9.27 25.03
N GLN A 98 -39.20 10.59 24.91
CA GLN A 98 -38.45 11.23 23.83
C GLN A 98 -36.98 10.78 23.81
N TYR A 99 -36.30 10.79 24.97
CA TYR A 99 -34.92 10.30 25.04
C TYR A 99 -34.77 8.82 24.67
N LYS A 100 -35.76 7.97 24.99
CA LYS A 100 -35.74 6.56 24.57
C LYS A 100 -35.87 6.44 23.06
N GLU A 101 -36.80 7.17 22.45
CA GLU A 101 -36.98 7.17 21.00
C GLU A 101 -35.72 7.67 20.27
N ASP A 102 -35.11 8.76 20.76
CA ASP A 102 -33.88 9.30 20.21
C ASP A 102 -32.72 8.31 20.35
N PHE A 103 -32.64 7.61 21.48
CA PHE A 103 -31.62 6.58 21.70
C PHE A 103 -31.82 5.39 20.76
N ASP A 104 -33.05 4.96 20.53
CA ASP A 104 -33.36 3.86 19.61
C ASP A 104 -33.06 4.25 18.15
N ARG A 105 -33.34 5.50 17.76
CA ARG A 105 -32.95 6.05 16.45
C ARG A 105 -31.43 6.09 16.29
N LEU A 106 -30.71 6.68 17.24
CA LEU A 106 -29.25 6.75 17.21
C LEU A 106 -28.62 5.36 17.11
N LYS A 107 -29.14 4.40 17.87
CA LYS A 107 -28.69 3.01 17.81
C LYS A 107 -28.91 2.40 16.42
N SER A 108 -30.08 2.61 15.82
CA SER A 108 -30.38 2.15 14.46
C SER A 108 -29.43 2.77 13.43
N ASP A 109 -29.18 4.08 13.54
CA ASP A 109 -28.28 4.80 12.63
C ASP A 109 -26.84 4.29 12.73
N ILE A 110 -26.34 4.08 13.96
CA ILE A 110 -25.01 3.50 14.20
C ILE A 110 -24.92 2.10 13.58
N GLN A 111 -25.92 1.25 13.80
CA GLN A 111 -25.92 -0.11 13.24
C GLN A 111 -25.98 -0.11 11.71
N GLN A 112 -26.72 0.83 11.12
CA GLN A 112 -26.79 0.96 9.67
C GLN A 112 -25.47 1.48 9.10
N MET A 113 -24.85 2.46 9.75
CA MET A 113 -23.56 3.00 9.36
C MET A 113 -22.47 1.94 9.43
N GLU A 114 -22.39 1.19 10.54
CA GLU A 114 -21.42 0.10 10.70
C GLU A 114 -21.56 -0.96 9.60
N ARG A 115 -22.79 -1.33 9.24
CA ARG A 115 -23.04 -2.27 8.13
C ARG A 115 -22.57 -1.72 6.79
N ARG A 116 -22.85 -0.46 6.51
CA ARG A 116 -22.40 0.21 5.27
C ARG A 116 -20.89 0.30 5.20
N ASP A 117 -20.22 0.75 6.26
CA ASP A 117 -18.77 0.87 6.31
C ASP A 117 -18.08 -0.48 6.06
N VAL A 118 -18.60 -1.55 6.67
CA VAL A 118 -18.09 -2.91 6.44
C VAL A 118 -18.31 -3.36 5.00
N GLU A 119 -19.47 -3.06 4.40
CA GLU A 119 -19.78 -3.42 3.03
C GLU A 119 -18.93 -2.63 2.02
N ASP A 120 -18.71 -1.35 2.26
CA ASP A 120 -17.86 -0.47 1.46
C ASP A 120 -16.41 -0.95 1.49
N VAL A 121 -15.87 -1.21 2.69
CA VAL A 121 -14.51 -1.76 2.84
C VAL A 121 -14.39 -3.11 2.17
N LYS A 122 -15.38 -4.00 2.32
CA LYS A 122 -15.36 -5.33 1.68
C LYS A 122 -15.36 -5.20 0.16
N THR A 123 -16.20 -4.33 -0.39
CA THR A 123 -16.31 -4.09 -1.83
C THR A 123 -15.02 -3.49 -2.40
N ALA A 124 -14.45 -2.50 -1.71
CA ALA A 124 -13.15 -1.93 -2.06
C ALA A 124 -12.04 -2.98 -2.04
N ASN A 125 -12.04 -3.87 -1.04
CA ASN A 125 -11.04 -4.92 -0.91
C ASN A 125 -11.14 -5.96 -2.04
N GLU A 126 -12.34 -6.43 -2.38
CA GLU A 126 -12.53 -7.36 -3.52
C GLU A 126 -12.16 -6.72 -4.86
N ARG A 127 -12.46 -5.44 -5.05
CA ARG A 127 -12.03 -4.67 -6.21
C ARG A 127 -10.50 -4.59 -6.30
N LEU A 128 -9.84 -4.22 -5.20
CA LEU A 128 -8.38 -4.12 -5.15
C LEU A 128 -7.70 -5.47 -5.38
N LYS A 129 -8.22 -6.56 -4.82
CA LYS A 129 -7.73 -7.92 -5.12
C LYS A 129 -7.81 -8.23 -6.61
N THR A 130 -8.92 -7.89 -7.25
CA THR A 130 -9.11 -8.11 -8.69
C THR A 130 -8.13 -7.29 -9.53
N GLU A 131 -7.93 -6.02 -9.17
CA GLU A 131 -6.96 -5.14 -9.82
C GLU A 131 -5.51 -5.65 -9.65
N ILE A 132 -5.15 -6.16 -8.47
CA ILE A 132 -3.85 -6.77 -8.20
C ILE A 132 -3.62 -8.00 -9.08
N GLU A 133 -4.59 -8.91 -9.17
CA GLU A 133 -4.45 -10.10 -10.03
C GLU A 133 -4.34 -9.73 -11.52
N LYS A 134 -5.07 -8.70 -11.95
CA LYS A 134 -4.96 -8.16 -13.31
C LYS A 134 -3.57 -7.60 -13.58
N LEU A 135 -3.05 -6.76 -12.69
CA LEU A 135 -1.70 -6.19 -12.80
C LEU A 135 -0.63 -7.27 -12.80
N ARG A 136 -0.75 -8.26 -11.93
CA ARG A 136 0.17 -9.41 -11.87
C ARG A 136 0.20 -10.17 -13.21
N LYS A 137 -0.96 -10.42 -13.82
CA LYS A 137 -1.04 -11.07 -15.13
C LYS A 137 -0.40 -10.23 -16.23
N THR A 138 -0.74 -8.94 -16.33
CA THR A 138 -0.16 -8.03 -17.32
C THR A 138 1.35 -7.96 -17.19
N LEU A 139 1.86 -7.78 -15.97
CA LEU A 139 3.30 -7.70 -15.71
C LEU A 139 4.01 -9.01 -16.08
N HIS A 140 3.40 -10.16 -15.80
CA HIS A 140 3.96 -11.44 -16.23
C HIS A 140 4.03 -11.55 -17.75
N GLU A 141 2.96 -11.18 -18.46
CA GLU A 141 2.93 -11.16 -19.94
C GLU A 141 3.98 -10.21 -20.53
N GLU A 142 4.18 -9.04 -19.93
CA GLU A 142 5.22 -8.08 -20.33
C GLU A 142 6.63 -8.61 -20.09
N ILE A 143 6.90 -9.25 -18.95
CA ILE A 143 8.19 -9.90 -18.67
C ILE A 143 8.47 -10.99 -19.71
N VAL A 144 7.49 -11.86 -19.98
CA VAL A 144 7.64 -12.94 -20.96
C VAL A 144 7.92 -12.38 -22.35
N ARG A 145 7.16 -11.36 -22.76
CA ARG A 145 7.33 -10.69 -24.06
C ARG A 145 8.70 -10.01 -24.17
N SER A 146 9.11 -9.26 -23.15
CA SER A 146 10.40 -8.58 -23.10
C SER A 146 11.56 -9.59 -23.12
N SER A 147 11.47 -10.67 -22.33
CA SER A 147 12.48 -11.72 -22.33
C SER A 147 12.59 -12.44 -23.66
N ALA A 148 11.47 -12.71 -24.34
CA ALA A 148 11.45 -13.27 -25.68
C ALA A 148 12.09 -12.32 -26.70
N GLY A 149 11.81 -11.02 -26.61
CA GLY A 149 12.44 -9.97 -27.42
C GLY A 149 13.96 -9.96 -27.25
N VAL A 150 14.45 -9.88 -26.01
CA VAL A 150 15.89 -9.91 -25.72
C VAL A 150 16.55 -11.19 -26.24
N ARG A 151 15.91 -12.36 -26.08
CA ARG A 151 16.44 -13.62 -26.63
C ARG A 151 16.53 -13.60 -28.15
N LEU A 152 15.52 -13.04 -28.83
CA LEU A 152 15.52 -12.91 -30.28
C LEU A 152 16.64 -11.97 -30.73
N ASP A 153 16.76 -10.81 -30.10
CA ASP A 153 17.81 -9.82 -30.39
C ASP A 153 19.20 -10.42 -30.26
N LEU A 154 19.46 -11.15 -29.17
CA LEU A 154 20.73 -11.85 -28.97
C LEU A 154 20.99 -12.93 -30.03
N ASN A 155 19.95 -13.66 -30.45
CA ASN A 155 20.10 -14.69 -31.47
C ASN A 155 20.38 -14.08 -32.85
N LEU A 156 19.72 -12.97 -33.20
CA LEU A 156 19.98 -12.23 -34.43
C LEU A 156 21.39 -11.64 -34.43
N GLU A 157 21.79 -11.01 -33.33
CA GLU A 157 23.12 -10.42 -33.16
C GLU A 157 24.23 -11.48 -33.20
N LYS A 158 24.01 -12.63 -32.56
CA LYS A 158 24.93 -13.78 -32.66
C LYS A 158 25.06 -14.29 -34.10
N GLY A 159 23.96 -14.30 -34.85
CA GLY A 159 23.96 -14.61 -36.28
C GLY A 159 24.80 -13.62 -37.07
N ARG A 160 24.55 -12.32 -36.87
CA ARG A 160 25.28 -11.22 -37.52
C ARG A 160 26.79 -11.30 -37.26
N ILE A 161 27.20 -11.42 -35.99
CA ILE A 161 28.62 -11.55 -35.60
C ILE A 161 29.26 -12.76 -36.28
N ARG A 162 28.55 -13.90 -36.36
CA ARG A 162 29.07 -15.09 -37.01
C ARG A 162 29.29 -14.86 -38.50
N ASP A 163 28.32 -14.25 -39.18
CA ASP A 163 28.41 -14.00 -40.62
C ASP A 163 29.52 -12.99 -40.94
N GLU A 164 29.66 -11.93 -40.13
CA GLU A 164 30.78 -10.98 -40.21
C GLU A 164 32.14 -11.66 -39.95
N THR A 165 32.21 -12.58 -38.99
CA THR A 165 33.43 -13.35 -38.70
C THR A 165 33.80 -14.24 -39.88
N ILE A 166 32.82 -14.89 -40.53
CA ILE A 166 33.05 -15.72 -41.73
C ILE A 166 33.57 -14.84 -42.87
N GLU A 167 32.97 -13.67 -43.09
CA GLU A 167 33.41 -12.73 -44.12
C GLU A 167 34.84 -12.26 -43.87
N GLN A 168 35.18 -11.89 -42.63
CA GLN A 168 36.53 -11.51 -42.25
C GLN A 168 37.53 -12.64 -42.47
N HIS A 169 37.16 -13.88 -42.13
CA HIS A 169 38.03 -15.03 -42.35
C HIS A 169 38.28 -15.29 -43.85
N ASP A 170 37.27 -15.11 -44.70
CA ASP A 170 37.43 -15.22 -46.16
C ASP A 170 38.34 -14.11 -46.72
N ARG A 171 38.17 -12.87 -46.25
CA ARG A 171 39.05 -11.75 -46.62
C ARG A 171 40.50 -11.99 -46.18
N LEU A 172 40.71 -12.54 -44.99
CA LEU A 172 42.04 -12.93 -44.50
C LEU A 172 42.65 -14.01 -45.38
N ARG A 173 41.93 -15.11 -45.65
CA ARG A 173 42.40 -16.20 -46.52
C ARG A 173 42.77 -15.74 -47.93
N LYS A 174 41.96 -14.87 -48.53
CA LYS A 174 42.26 -14.25 -49.83
C LYS A 174 43.54 -13.42 -49.78
N THR A 175 43.77 -12.72 -48.67
CA THR A 175 44.98 -11.90 -48.48
C THR A 175 46.21 -12.79 -48.27
N ASP A 176 46.11 -13.84 -47.45
CA ASP A 176 47.18 -14.83 -47.26
C ASP A 176 47.57 -15.48 -48.59
N SER A 177 46.59 -15.88 -49.40
CA SER A 177 46.83 -16.46 -50.73
C SER A 177 47.52 -15.47 -51.68
N LYS A 178 47.19 -14.18 -51.60
CA LYS A 178 47.87 -13.14 -52.39
C LYS A 178 49.33 -12.98 -51.94
N ILE A 179 49.58 -12.95 -50.64
CA ILE A 179 50.94 -12.86 -50.08
C ILE A 179 51.77 -14.06 -50.53
N GLU A 180 51.23 -15.28 -50.45
CA GLU A 180 51.94 -16.48 -50.90
C GLU A 180 52.29 -16.42 -52.39
N ASN A 181 51.35 -15.95 -53.23
CA ASN A 181 51.60 -15.75 -54.66
C ASN A 181 52.68 -14.69 -54.92
N GLU A 182 52.69 -13.58 -54.17
CA GLU A 182 53.73 -12.55 -54.26
C GLU A 182 55.10 -13.08 -53.84
N ILE A 183 55.17 -13.89 -52.76
CA ILE A 183 56.42 -14.55 -52.34
C ILE A 183 56.94 -15.48 -53.44
N LEU A 184 56.08 -16.30 -54.05
CA LEU A 184 56.46 -17.18 -55.15
C LEU A 184 56.92 -16.38 -56.38
N ALA A 185 56.26 -15.26 -56.68
CA ALA A 185 56.66 -14.38 -57.77
C ALA A 185 58.05 -13.77 -57.52
N LEU A 186 58.30 -13.25 -56.31
CA LEU A 186 59.61 -12.72 -55.90
C LEU A 186 60.70 -13.78 -55.96
N LYS A 187 60.39 -15.02 -55.56
CA LYS A 187 61.34 -16.15 -55.66
C LYS A 187 61.70 -16.48 -57.11
N ARG A 188 60.72 -16.54 -58.01
CA ARG A 188 60.96 -16.76 -59.45
C ARG A 188 61.78 -15.63 -60.06
N GLN A 189 61.50 -14.37 -59.69
CA GLN A 189 62.31 -13.23 -60.13
C GLN A 189 63.76 -13.37 -59.66
N MET A 190 63.99 -13.76 -58.40
CA MET A 190 65.33 -13.99 -57.87
C MET A 190 66.07 -15.12 -58.60
N GLU A 191 65.39 -16.23 -58.89
CA GLU A 191 65.98 -17.33 -59.69
C GLU A 191 66.33 -16.87 -61.11
N GLY A 192 65.47 -16.07 -61.75
CA GLY A 192 65.75 -15.43 -63.03
C GLY A 192 66.99 -14.54 -63.00
N ILE A 193 67.13 -13.69 -61.97
CA ILE A 193 68.31 -12.83 -61.77
C ILE A 193 69.59 -13.68 -61.63
N LYS A 194 69.54 -14.78 -60.86
CA LYS A 194 70.69 -15.69 -60.72
C LYS A 194 71.13 -16.29 -62.06
N LEU A 195 70.17 -16.74 -62.87
CA LEU A 195 70.47 -17.27 -64.21
C LEU A 195 71.03 -16.20 -65.15
N GLN A 196 70.49 -14.98 -65.08
CA GLN A 196 70.97 -13.86 -65.88
C GLN A 196 72.41 -13.50 -65.52
N ILE A 197 72.76 -13.48 -64.23
CA ILE A 197 74.16 -13.30 -63.77
C ILE A 197 75.06 -14.39 -64.34
N LEU A 198 74.63 -15.66 -64.29
CA LEU A 198 75.39 -16.78 -64.85
C LEU A 198 75.61 -16.62 -66.36
N GLN A 199 74.57 -16.24 -67.11
CA GLN A 199 74.68 -15.95 -68.55
C GLN A 199 75.65 -14.80 -68.83
N TYR A 200 75.60 -13.70 -68.06
CA TYR A 200 76.57 -12.62 -68.20
C TYR A 200 78.00 -13.09 -67.94
N MET A 201 78.23 -13.93 -66.93
CA MET A 201 79.54 -14.51 -66.65
C MET A 201 80.05 -15.38 -67.80
N ILE A 202 79.19 -16.21 -68.41
CA ILE A 202 79.56 -16.98 -69.60
C ILE A 202 79.92 -16.04 -70.77
N GLY A 203 79.11 -15.00 -70.99
CA GLY A 203 79.34 -14.02 -72.04
C GLY A 203 80.66 -13.27 -71.89
N THR A 204 81.01 -12.83 -70.67
CA THR A 204 82.27 -12.12 -70.41
C THR A 204 83.49 -13.03 -70.56
N ILE A 205 83.43 -14.28 -70.06
CA ILE A 205 84.52 -15.26 -70.23
C ILE A 205 84.71 -15.60 -71.71
N THR A 206 83.63 -15.83 -72.45
CA THR A 206 83.68 -16.15 -73.88
C THR A 206 84.22 -14.96 -74.70
N GLY A 207 83.79 -13.74 -74.39
CA GLY A 207 84.29 -12.52 -75.02
C GLY A 207 85.78 -12.30 -74.76
N ALA A 208 86.22 -12.44 -73.50
CA ALA A 208 87.62 -12.34 -73.14
C ALA A 208 88.47 -13.42 -73.84
N GLY A 209 88.01 -14.68 -73.84
CA GLY A 209 88.67 -15.77 -74.56
C GLY A 209 88.77 -15.52 -76.06
N THR A 210 87.72 -14.98 -76.68
CA THR A 210 87.71 -14.62 -78.11
C THR A 210 88.75 -13.53 -78.41
N LEU A 211 88.86 -12.51 -77.56
CA LEU A 211 89.86 -11.44 -77.72
C LEU A 211 91.29 -11.97 -77.58
N VAL A 212 91.55 -12.88 -76.63
CA VAL A 212 92.86 -13.53 -76.46
C VAL A 212 93.21 -14.35 -77.71
N LEU A 213 92.26 -15.14 -78.21
CA LEU A 213 92.45 -15.91 -79.45
C LEU A 213 92.71 -15.00 -80.66
N ALA A 214 91.97 -13.90 -80.80
CA ALA A 214 92.20 -12.91 -81.86
C ALA A 214 93.58 -12.26 -81.75
N TYR A 215 94.05 -11.95 -80.53
CA TYR A 215 95.40 -11.42 -80.30
C TYR A 215 96.49 -12.41 -80.70
N ILE A 216 96.36 -13.69 -80.30
CA ILE A 216 97.30 -14.74 -80.71
C ILE A 216 97.33 -14.88 -82.23
N HIS A 217 96.16 -14.86 -82.89
CA HIS A 217 96.07 -14.97 -84.35
C HIS A 217 96.67 -13.76 -85.08
N PHE A 218 96.57 -12.56 -84.53
CA PHE A 218 97.20 -11.36 -85.11
C PHE A 218 98.73 -11.37 -85.01
N PHE A 219 99.29 -12.08 -84.01
CA PHE A 219 100.73 -12.10 -83.74
C PHE A 219 101.47 -13.33 -84.32
N SER A 220 100.74 -14.40 -84.66
CA SER A 220 101.26 -15.60 -85.35
C SER A 220 101.26 -15.43 -86.86
#